data_AF-A0AAD5VV76-F1
#
_entry.id   AF-A0AAD5VV76-F1
#
_cell.length_a   1.000
_cell.length_b   1.000
_cell.length_c   1.000
_cell.angle_alpha   90.00
_cell.angle_beta   90.00
_cell.angle_gamma   90.00
#
_symmetry.space_group_name_H-M   'P 1'
#
loop_
_entity.id
_entity.type
_entity.pdbx_description
1 polymer ?
#
loop_
_entity_poly.entity_id
_entity_poly.type
_entity_poly.pdbx_seq_one_letter_code
_entity_poly.pdbx_strand_id
1 'polypeptide(L)'
;MAEHDLSKTIIPYLDRHLSFPLLTHLTEIQLFPAEEVTQAQYELAKGTNMFDYAVTLFQQLHPDQEVPAEFDGKRQNAVSTHERLQQEAQAVLDVIEKPEVAQALRQDKNQNLQFLKDNYGLTLEQITALYNFGQFQYSYGNYSGATDYLYHFRVLSTNADLTTSAHWGKLASDILTGKWDTALEELNTLRDLIDSRSSASILAAAAAAASASGAATDKTEPATHAAP
;
A
#
# COMPACT_ATOMS: atom_id res chain seq x y z
N MET A 1 31.62 -10.98 -11.44
CA MET A 1 30.68 -10.37 -10.48
C MET A 1 29.34 -10.08 -11.12
N ALA A 2 29.26 -9.47 -12.32
CA ALA A 2 27.98 -9.19 -12.98
C ALA A 2 27.17 -10.44 -13.39
N GLU A 3 27.83 -11.57 -13.64
CA GLU A 3 27.15 -12.85 -13.96
C GLU A 3 26.30 -13.43 -12.82
N HIS A 4 26.49 -12.96 -11.59
CA HIS A 4 25.70 -13.35 -10.42
C HIS A 4 24.77 -12.23 -9.94
N ASP A 5 24.60 -11.16 -10.73
CA ASP A 5 23.65 -10.11 -10.42
C ASP A 5 22.20 -10.63 -10.49
N LEU A 6 21.48 -10.45 -9.39
CA LEU A 6 20.06 -10.82 -9.27
C LEU A 6 19.13 -9.60 -9.33
N SER A 7 19.67 -8.38 -9.49
CA SER A 7 18.87 -7.15 -9.45
C SER A 7 17.70 -7.20 -10.45
N LYS A 8 17.97 -7.61 -11.70
CA LYS A 8 16.95 -7.77 -12.76
C LYS A 8 15.87 -8.81 -12.44
N THR A 9 16.20 -9.82 -11.63
CA THR A 9 15.27 -10.85 -11.19
C THR A 9 14.42 -10.37 -10.02
N ILE A 10 15.00 -9.61 -9.08
CA ILE A 10 14.34 -9.20 -7.83
C ILE A 10 13.48 -7.96 -8.03
N ILE A 11 13.98 -6.93 -8.74
CA ILE A 11 13.31 -5.63 -8.92
C ILE A 11 11.85 -5.76 -9.39
N PRO A 12 11.49 -6.64 -10.34
CA PRO A 12 10.09 -6.80 -10.77
C PRO A 12 9.10 -7.23 -9.67
N TYR A 13 9.59 -7.79 -8.57
CA TYR A 13 8.78 -8.22 -7.42
C TYR A 13 8.81 -7.21 -6.26
N LEU A 14 9.48 -6.07 -6.44
CA LEU A 14 9.56 -5.00 -5.46
C LEU A 14 8.69 -3.82 -5.89
N ASP A 15 8.30 -3.00 -4.91
CA ASP A 15 7.79 -1.68 -5.24
C ASP A 15 8.91 -0.77 -5.77
N ARG A 16 8.50 0.34 -6.40
CA ARG A 16 9.41 1.30 -7.02
C ARG A 16 10.39 1.92 -6.03
N HIS A 17 9.95 2.22 -4.81
CA HIS A 17 10.77 2.87 -3.79
C HIS A 17 11.78 1.88 -3.19
N LEU A 18 11.39 0.63 -2.94
CA LEU A 18 12.29 -0.45 -2.49
C LEU A 18 13.36 -0.82 -3.53
N SER A 19 13.15 -0.44 -4.79
CA SER A 19 14.15 -0.61 -5.84
C SER A 19 15.29 0.42 -5.77
N PHE A 20 15.06 1.61 -5.18
CA PHE A 20 16.11 2.64 -5.08
C PHE A 20 17.33 2.19 -4.28
N PRO A 21 17.20 1.63 -3.05
CA PRO A 21 18.36 1.15 -2.30
C PRO A 21 19.20 0.12 -3.07
N LEU A 22 18.56 -0.75 -3.85
CA LEU A 22 19.27 -1.72 -4.70
C LEU A 22 20.08 -1.02 -5.79
N LEU A 23 19.50 -0.05 -6.50
CA LEU A 23 20.22 0.72 -7.52
C LEU A 23 21.34 1.57 -6.91
N THR A 24 21.12 2.16 -5.74
CA THR A 24 22.18 2.88 -5.00
C THR A 24 23.33 1.94 -4.69
N HIS A 25 23.04 0.73 -4.19
CA HIS A 25 24.07 -0.27 -3.94
C HIS A 25 24.82 -0.68 -5.22
N LEU A 26 24.13 -0.88 -6.35
CA LEU A 26 24.76 -1.18 -7.64
C LEU A 26 25.73 -0.08 -8.11
N THR A 27 25.42 1.18 -7.77
CA THR A 27 26.31 2.33 -8.03
C THR A 27 27.56 2.27 -7.15
N GLU A 28 27.40 1.97 -5.85
CA GLU A 28 28.51 1.89 -4.89
C GLU A 28 29.52 0.78 -5.25
N ILE A 29 29.03 -0.39 -5.66
CA ILE A 29 29.89 -1.52 -6.05
C ILE A 29 30.43 -1.39 -7.48
N GLN A 30 30.03 -0.35 -8.22
CA GLN A 30 30.45 -0.05 -9.58
C GLN A 30 30.28 -1.24 -10.54
N LEU A 31 29.20 -2.01 -10.38
CA LEU A 31 28.96 -3.22 -11.18
C LEU A 31 28.55 -2.89 -12.62
N PHE A 32 27.88 -1.75 -12.80
CA PHE A 32 27.41 -1.22 -14.07
C PHE A 32 27.94 0.22 -14.25
N PRO A 33 27.97 0.75 -15.49
CA PRO A 33 28.29 2.16 -15.72
C PRO A 33 27.36 3.07 -14.89
N ALA A 34 27.94 4.05 -14.19
CA ALA A 34 27.18 4.93 -13.30
C ALA A 34 26.01 5.62 -14.03
N GLU A 35 26.24 6.06 -15.27
CA GLU A 35 25.23 6.69 -16.12
C GLU A 35 24.01 5.77 -16.37
N GLU A 36 24.22 4.48 -16.62
CA GLU A 36 23.13 3.52 -16.82
C GLU A 36 22.30 3.32 -15.54
N VAL A 37 22.96 3.29 -14.38
CA VAL A 37 22.27 3.15 -13.09
C VAL A 37 21.53 4.43 -12.73
N THR A 38 22.11 5.61 -12.98
CA THR A 38 21.45 6.90 -12.81
C THR A 38 20.24 7.03 -13.73
N GLN A 39 20.33 6.56 -14.99
CA GLN A 39 19.19 6.51 -15.90
C GLN A 39 18.07 5.61 -15.35
N ALA A 40 18.42 4.44 -14.81
CA ALA A 40 17.43 3.54 -14.20
C ALA A 40 16.76 4.17 -12.96
N GLN A 41 17.53 4.85 -12.10
CA GLN A 41 16.98 5.61 -10.97
C GLN A 41 16.05 6.73 -11.45
N TYR A 42 16.42 7.44 -12.52
CA TYR A 42 15.62 8.51 -13.08
C TYR A 42 14.27 8.02 -13.60
N GLU A 43 14.25 6.92 -14.37
CA GLU A 43 13.01 6.33 -14.87
C GLU A 43 12.09 5.83 -13.75
N LEU A 44 12.65 5.28 -12.67
CA LEU A 44 11.87 4.93 -11.48
C LEU A 44 11.29 6.17 -10.79
N ALA A 45 12.10 7.21 -10.56
CA ALA A 45 11.70 8.43 -9.87
C ALA A 45 10.64 9.23 -10.66
N LYS A 46 10.70 9.19 -12.00
CA LYS A 46 9.69 9.81 -12.87
C LYS A 46 8.29 9.22 -12.66
N GLY A 47 8.21 7.97 -12.19
CA GLY A 47 6.96 7.29 -11.84
C GLY A 47 6.47 7.52 -10.42
N THR A 48 7.16 8.34 -9.61
CA THR A 48 6.77 8.67 -8.23
C THR A 48 6.50 10.17 -8.08
N ASN A 49 6.16 10.62 -6.87
CA ASN A 49 6.03 12.05 -6.55
C ASN A 49 7.34 12.64 -6.01
N MET A 50 8.49 11.95 -6.14
CA MET A 50 9.80 12.43 -5.70
C MET A 50 10.41 13.40 -6.73
N PHE A 51 9.71 14.49 -7.05
CA PHE A 51 10.07 15.39 -8.16
C PHE A 51 11.46 16.02 -8.00
N ASP A 52 11.81 16.48 -6.79
CA ASP A 52 13.13 17.07 -6.52
C ASP A 52 14.26 16.06 -6.78
N TYR A 53 14.03 14.80 -6.43
CA TYR A 53 14.98 13.73 -6.69
C TYR A 53 15.09 13.43 -8.18
N ALA A 54 13.96 13.32 -8.89
CA ALA A 54 13.94 13.12 -10.33
C ALA A 54 14.62 14.27 -11.10
N VAL A 55 14.43 15.52 -10.67
CA VAL A 55 15.10 16.70 -11.24
C VAL A 55 16.60 16.63 -11.01
N THR A 56 17.04 16.24 -9.81
CA THR A 56 18.47 16.06 -9.51
C THR A 56 19.10 15.02 -10.44
N LEU A 57 18.44 13.88 -10.64
CA LEU A 57 18.91 12.83 -11.54
C LEU A 57 18.92 13.31 -13.01
N PHE A 58 17.90 14.06 -13.44
CA PHE A 58 17.87 14.64 -14.79
C PHE A 58 19.07 15.56 -15.03
N GLN A 59 19.38 16.45 -14.09
CA GLN A 59 20.51 17.37 -14.20
C GLN A 59 21.86 16.65 -14.22
N GLN A 60 21.97 15.50 -13.54
CA GLN A 60 23.17 14.64 -13.60
C GLN A 60 23.35 13.99 -14.98
N LEU A 61 22.25 13.55 -15.61
CA LEU A 61 22.26 12.91 -16.93
C LEU A 61 22.39 13.92 -18.07
N HIS A 62 21.88 15.14 -17.88
CA HIS A 62 21.81 16.18 -18.90
C HIS A 62 22.25 17.55 -18.36
N PRO A 63 23.55 17.73 -18.04
CA PRO A 63 24.06 18.95 -17.41
C PRO A 63 23.87 20.22 -18.27
N ASP A 64 23.83 20.06 -19.60
CA ASP A 64 23.67 21.16 -20.55
C ASP A 64 22.22 21.43 -20.97
N GLN A 65 21.25 20.70 -20.40
CA GLN A 65 19.82 20.88 -20.73
C GLN A 65 19.08 21.52 -19.56
N GLU A 66 18.17 22.45 -19.89
CA GLU A 66 17.23 22.97 -18.89
C GLU A 66 16.24 21.89 -18.47
N VAL A 67 15.84 21.93 -17.21
CA VAL A 67 14.85 21.00 -16.65
C VAL A 67 13.53 21.16 -17.41
N PRO A 68 12.93 20.07 -17.93
CA PRO A 68 11.68 20.15 -18.65
C PRO A 68 10.56 20.82 -17.84
N ALA A 69 9.80 21.72 -18.45
CA ALA A 69 8.67 22.42 -17.81
C ALA A 69 7.57 21.46 -17.27
N GLU A 70 7.55 20.20 -17.72
CA GLU A 70 6.68 19.15 -17.18
C GLU A 70 6.90 18.95 -15.66
N PHE A 71 8.14 19.13 -15.17
CA PHE A 71 8.44 19.01 -13.74
C PHE A 71 7.77 20.11 -12.91
N ASP A 72 7.69 21.34 -13.43
CA ASP A 72 7.03 22.45 -12.73
C ASP A 72 5.53 22.24 -12.64
N GLY A 73 4.89 21.79 -13.73
CA GLY A 73 3.47 21.47 -13.73
C GLY A 73 3.13 20.33 -12.77
N LYS A 74 3.94 19.27 -12.75
CA LYS A 74 3.77 18.16 -11.80
C LYS A 74 3.98 18.61 -10.36
N ARG A 75 4.98 19.45 -10.09
CA ARG A 75 5.23 20.01 -8.75
C ARG A 75 4.02 20.80 -8.26
N GLN A 76 3.47 21.71 -9.07
CA GLN A 76 2.31 22.51 -8.67
C GLN A 76 1.09 21.64 -8.35
N ASN A 77 0.79 20.65 -9.21
CA ASN A 77 -0.31 19.71 -8.98
C ASN A 77 -0.10 18.86 -7.71
N ALA A 78 1.13 18.46 -7.44
CA ALA A 78 1.47 17.70 -6.25
C ALA A 78 1.31 18.54 -4.97
N VAL A 79 1.74 19.80 -4.98
CA VAL A 79 1.56 20.72 -3.84
C VAL A 79 0.07 20.94 -3.56
N SER A 80 -0.74 21.25 -4.58
CA SER A 80 -2.18 21.42 -4.37
C SER A 80 -2.87 20.14 -3.89
N THR A 81 -2.44 18.98 -4.39
CA THR A 81 -2.96 17.68 -3.95
C THR A 81 -2.56 17.39 -2.51
N HIS A 82 -1.31 17.68 -2.14
CA HIS A 82 -0.81 17.55 -0.78
C HIS A 82 -1.63 18.38 0.19
N GLU A 83 -1.82 19.69 -0.08
CA GLU A 83 -2.57 20.59 0.80
C GLU A 83 -4.00 20.10 1.03
N ARG A 84 -4.70 19.70 -0.05
CA ARG A 84 -6.07 19.19 0.05
C ARG A 84 -6.13 17.90 0.87
N LEU A 85 -5.30 16.90 0.54
CA LEU A 85 -5.29 15.61 1.25
C LEU A 85 -4.85 15.77 2.71
N GLN A 86 -3.91 16.67 2.98
CA GLN A 86 -3.46 16.98 4.32
C GLN A 86 -4.60 17.54 5.17
N GLN A 87 -5.35 18.51 4.65
CA GLN A 87 -6.50 19.07 5.38
C GLN A 87 -7.57 18.02 5.67
N GLU A 88 -7.89 17.17 4.68
CA GLU A 88 -8.84 16.08 4.84
C GLU A 88 -8.38 15.06 5.90
N ALA A 89 -7.10 14.65 5.85
CA ALA A 89 -6.53 13.72 6.81
C ALA A 89 -6.41 14.31 8.22
N GLN A 90 -6.01 15.58 8.33
CA GLN A 90 -5.83 16.26 9.62
C GLN A 90 -7.16 16.41 10.36
N ALA A 91 -8.25 16.72 9.65
CA ALA A 91 -9.58 16.78 10.25
C ALA A 91 -10.00 15.45 10.93
N VAL A 92 -9.52 14.31 10.39
CA VAL A 92 -9.75 13.00 11.00
C VAL A 92 -8.81 12.78 12.19
N LEU A 93 -7.51 13.07 12.03
CA LEU A 93 -6.51 12.94 13.11
C LEU A 93 -6.93 13.75 14.35
N ASP A 94 -7.32 15.00 14.17
CA ASP A 94 -7.72 15.92 15.24
C ASP A 94 -8.87 15.37 16.08
N VAL A 95 -9.70 14.47 15.52
CA VAL A 95 -10.78 13.81 16.25
C VAL A 95 -10.29 12.56 16.94
N ILE A 96 -9.52 11.70 16.25
CA ILE A 96 -9.16 10.38 16.76
C ILE A 96 -8.02 10.41 17.77
N GLU A 97 -7.19 11.45 17.76
CA GLU A 97 -6.13 11.68 18.74
C GLU A 97 -6.64 12.27 20.05
N LYS A 98 -7.91 12.71 20.10
CA LYS A 98 -8.52 13.18 21.34
C LYS A 98 -8.52 12.06 22.39
N PRO A 99 -8.07 12.31 23.63
CA PRO A 99 -7.99 11.29 24.67
C PRO A 99 -9.31 10.55 24.90
N GLU A 100 -10.43 11.27 24.88
CA GLU A 100 -11.77 10.70 25.04
C GLU A 100 -12.18 9.78 23.89
N VAL A 101 -11.75 10.08 22.66
CA VAL A 101 -12.03 9.25 21.49
C VAL A 101 -11.14 8.03 21.51
N ALA A 102 -9.83 8.21 21.70
CA ALA A 102 -8.87 7.12 21.77
C ALA A 102 -9.22 6.10 22.87
N GLN A 103 -9.72 6.55 24.02
CA GLN A 103 -10.20 5.66 25.10
C GLN A 103 -11.55 4.99 24.79
N ALA A 104 -12.39 5.61 23.95
CA ALA A 104 -13.67 5.06 23.55
C ALA A 104 -13.56 4.02 22.42
N LEU A 105 -12.46 4.03 21.65
CA LEU A 105 -12.21 3.06 20.58
C LEU A 105 -12.05 1.65 21.16
N ARG A 106 -12.84 0.72 20.63
CA ARG A 106 -12.88 -0.69 21.00
C ARG A 106 -12.20 -1.55 19.95
N GLN A 107 -12.12 -2.86 20.20
CA GLN A 107 -11.63 -3.82 19.21
C GLN A 107 -12.58 -3.97 18.00
N ASP A 108 -13.89 -3.74 18.20
CA ASP A 108 -14.90 -3.83 17.13
C ASP A 108 -14.90 -2.55 16.28
N LYS A 109 -14.33 -2.66 15.07
CA LYS A 109 -14.20 -1.55 14.13
C LYS A 109 -15.54 -1.03 13.62
N ASN A 110 -16.59 -1.87 13.53
CA ASN A 110 -17.91 -1.42 13.08
C ASN A 110 -18.56 -0.53 14.14
N GLN A 111 -18.43 -0.89 15.41
CA GLN A 111 -18.90 -0.05 16.52
C GLN A 111 -18.12 1.25 16.59
N ASN A 112 -16.79 1.22 16.39
CA ASN A 112 -15.98 2.43 16.34
C ASN A 112 -16.42 3.37 15.21
N LEU A 113 -16.65 2.82 14.01
CA LEU A 113 -17.12 3.61 12.87
C LEU A 113 -18.48 4.26 13.16
N GLN A 114 -19.42 3.51 13.74
CA GLN A 114 -20.73 4.05 14.10
C GLN A 114 -20.62 5.14 15.19
N PHE A 115 -19.80 4.91 16.22
CA PHE A 115 -19.52 5.88 17.27
C PHE A 115 -18.93 7.18 16.71
N LEU A 116 -17.93 7.07 15.84
CA LEU A 116 -17.28 8.22 15.19
C LEU A 116 -18.25 8.99 14.29
N LYS A 117 -19.13 8.28 13.58
CA LYS A 117 -20.18 8.89 12.75
C LYS A 117 -21.20 9.65 13.59
N ASP A 118 -21.70 9.05 14.66
CA ASP A 118 -22.79 9.63 15.46
C ASP A 118 -22.33 10.80 16.34
N ASN A 119 -21.11 10.75 16.86
CA ASN A 119 -20.60 11.76 17.80
C ASN A 119 -19.76 12.85 17.12
N TYR A 120 -19.08 12.53 16.01
CA TYR A 120 -18.13 13.43 15.35
C TYR A 120 -18.41 13.63 13.86
N GLY A 121 -19.44 12.98 13.30
CA GLY A 121 -19.77 13.09 11.89
C GLY A 121 -18.75 12.43 10.96
N LEU A 122 -17.83 11.62 11.49
CA LEU A 122 -16.77 10.99 10.70
C LEU A 122 -17.31 9.80 9.91
N THR A 123 -17.17 9.89 8.59
CA THR A 123 -17.60 8.87 7.65
C THR A 123 -16.45 7.97 7.22
N LEU A 124 -16.77 6.82 6.61
CA LEU A 124 -15.77 5.92 6.02
C LEU A 124 -14.94 6.60 4.92
N GLU A 125 -15.55 7.50 4.15
CA GLU A 125 -14.87 8.26 3.10
C GLU A 125 -13.81 9.19 3.70
N GLN A 126 -14.14 9.89 4.80
CA GLN A 126 -13.17 10.71 5.52
C GLN A 126 -12.05 9.87 6.12
N ILE A 127 -12.33 8.71 6.70
CA ILE A 127 -11.29 7.80 7.19
C ILE A 127 -10.37 7.34 6.04
N THR A 128 -10.91 7.15 4.84
CA THR A 128 -10.11 6.81 3.65
C THR A 128 -9.16 7.94 3.23
N ALA A 129 -9.42 9.19 3.64
CA ALA A 129 -8.47 10.29 3.44
C ALA A 129 -7.12 10.04 4.13
N LEU A 130 -7.10 9.38 5.31
CA LEU A 130 -5.87 8.97 5.98
C LEU A 130 -5.05 8.01 5.09
N TYR A 131 -5.71 7.04 4.46
CA TYR A 131 -5.05 6.10 3.54
C TYR A 131 -4.49 6.83 2.31
N ASN A 132 -5.30 7.69 1.67
CA ASN A 132 -4.90 8.44 0.48
C ASN A 132 -3.72 9.37 0.78
N PHE A 133 -3.75 10.05 1.92
CA PHE A 133 -2.65 10.92 2.32
C PHE A 133 -1.40 10.13 2.70
N GLY A 134 -1.53 9.00 3.41
CA GLY A 134 -0.41 8.09 3.67
C GLY A 134 0.25 7.57 2.40
N GLN A 135 -0.54 7.17 1.39
CA GLN A 135 -0.05 6.77 0.08
C GLN A 135 0.66 7.93 -0.65
N PHE A 136 0.13 9.15 -0.54
CA PHE A 136 0.75 10.34 -1.11
C PHE A 136 2.10 10.65 -0.44
N GLN A 137 2.17 10.60 0.89
CA GLN A 137 3.40 10.77 1.66
C GLN A 137 4.46 9.73 1.26
N TYR A 138 4.05 8.47 1.12
CA TYR A 138 4.93 7.40 0.65
C TYR A 138 5.48 7.70 -0.76
N SER A 139 4.60 8.09 -1.69
CA SER A 139 4.96 8.42 -3.07
C SER A 139 5.90 9.64 -3.17
N TYR A 140 5.82 10.55 -2.21
CA TYR A 140 6.71 11.72 -2.08
C TYR A 140 8.06 11.36 -1.43
N GLY A 141 8.17 10.17 -0.80
CA GLY A 141 9.37 9.71 -0.10
C GLY A 141 9.38 10.00 1.40
N ASN A 142 8.28 10.49 1.98
CA ASN A 142 8.13 10.64 3.43
C ASN A 142 7.57 9.36 4.07
N TYR A 143 8.46 8.39 4.27
CA TYR A 143 8.09 7.07 4.78
C TYR A 143 7.61 7.09 6.23
N SER A 144 8.22 7.91 7.09
CA SER A 144 7.78 8.02 8.51
C SER A 144 6.35 8.55 8.61
N GLY A 145 6.03 9.63 7.88
CA GLY A 145 4.67 10.15 7.86
C GLY A 145 3.67 9.15 7.28
N ALA A 146 4.05 8.44 6.20
CA ALA A 146 3.21 7.40 5.62
C ALA A 146 2.85 6.29 6.63
N THR A 147 3.83 5.81 7.40
CA THR A 147 3.60 4.80 8.45
C THR A 147 2.54 5.24 9.46
N ASP A 148 2.59 6.48 9.95
CA ASP A 148 1.68 6.99 10.97
C ASP A 148 0.23 7.07 10.43
N TYR A 149 0.03 7.68 9.25
CA TYR A 149 -1.29 7.77 8.64
C TYR A 149 -1.90 6.40 8.32
N LEU A 150 -1.08 5.46 7.80
CA LEU A 150 -1.53 4.10 7.50
C LEU A 150 -1.86 3.32 8.77
N TYR A 151 -1.16 3.55 9.88
CA TYR A 151 -1.48 2.96 11.17
C TYR A 151 -2.86 3.40 11.66
N HIS A 152 -3.12 4.71 11.71
CA HIS A 152 -4.41 5.24 12.14
C HIS A 152 -5.56 4.76 11.24
N PHE A 153 -5.35 4.72 9.92
CA PHE A 153 -6.30 4.14 8.99
C PHE A 153 -6.63 2.68 9.31
N ARG A 154 -5.62 1.84 9.59
CA ARG A 154 -5.82 0.40 9.87
C ARG A 154 -6.63 0.15 11.13
N VAL A 155 -6.48 0.98 12.17
CA VAL A 155 -7.24 0.85 13.42
C VAL A 155 -8.75 1.05 13.17
N LEU A 156 -9.09 1.93 12.23
CA LEU A 156 -10.47 2.35 11.97
C LEU A 156 -11.14 1.66 10.78
N SER A 157 -10.36 1.22 9.80
CA SER A 157 -10.87 0.69 8.54
C SER A 157 -11.53 -0.68 8.69
N THR A 158 -12.72 -0.82 8.11
CA THR A 158 -13.46 -2.08 7.97
C THR A 158 -13.23 -2.74 6.60
N ASN A 159 -12.53 -2.07 5.67
CA ASN A 159 -12.24 -2.60 4.34
C ASN A 159 -10.99 -3.49 4.38
N ALA A 160 -11.16 -4.79 4.13
CA ALA A 160 -10.09 -5.78 4.18
C ALA A 160 -9.01 -5.57 3.10
N ASP A 161 -9.37 -5.14 1.89
CA ASP A 161 -8.41 -4.92 0.81
C ASP A 161 -7.53 -3.71 1.08
N LEU A 162 -8.14 -2.59 1.48
CA LEU A 162 -7.38 -1.39 1.83
C LEU A 162 -6.53 -1.60 3.09
N THR A 163 -7.02 -2.37 4.06
CA THR A 163 -6.24 -2.75 5.24
C THR A 163 -5.00 -3.56 4.84
N THR A 164 -5.15 -4.53 3.94
CA THR A 164 -4.03 -5.32 3.42
C THR A 164 -3.03 -4.45 2.66
N SER A 165 -3.51 -3.54 1.82
CA SER A 165 -2.65 -2.56 1.13
C SER A 165 -1.91 -1.65 2.11
N ALA A 166 -2.57 -1.20 3.18
CA ALA A 166 -1.94 -0.38 4.22
C ALA A 166 -0.84 -1.13 4.97
N HIS A 167 -0.99 -2.45 5.20
CA HIS A 167 0.09 -3.28 5.74
C HIS A 167 1.32 -3.32 4.82
N TRP A 168 1.11 -3.53 3.52
CA TRP A 168 2.21 -3.51 2.55
C TRP A 168 2.93 -2.15 2.53
N GLY A 169 2.17 -1.04 2.53
CA GLY A 169 2.74 0.30 2.58
C GLY A 169 3.53 0.57 3.87
N LYS A 170 3.02 0.12 5.02
CA LYS A 170 3.73 0.24 6.30
C LYS A 170 5.00 -0.61 6.31
N LEU A 171 4.94 -1.86 5.89
CA LEU A 171 6.12 -2.74 5.78
C LEU A 171 7.21 -2.11 4.90
N ALA A 172 6.84 -1.62 3.71
CA ALA A 172 7.78 -0.97 2.81
C ALA A 172 8.40 0.30 3.43
N SER A 173 7.59 1.12 4.12
CA SER A 173 8.05 2.32 4.81
C SER A 173 9.00 2.00 5.97
N ASP A 174 8.70 0.97 6.76
CA ASP A 174 9.53 0.54 7.88
C ASP A 174 10.87 -0.04 7.37
N ILE A 175 10.88 -0.77 6.25
CA ILE A 175 12.10 -1.23 5.56
C ILE A 175 12.94 -0.03 5.08
N LEU A 176 12.32 0.93 4.39
CA LEU A 176 13.00 2.09 3.82
C LEU A 176 13.56 3.05 4.87
N THR A 177 13.00 3.03 6.10
CA THR A 177 13.52 3.78 7.25
C THR A 177 14.49 2.98 8.12
N GLY A 178 14.75 1.71 7.80
CA GLY A 178 15.67 0.85 8.54
C GLY A 178 15.14 0.37 9.89
N LYS A 179 13.82 0.42 10.11
CA LYS A 179 13.17 -0.06 11.34
C LYS A 179 12.90 -1.57 11.26
N TRP A 180 13.97 -2.37 11.26
CA TRP A 180 13.90 -3.81 10.98
C TRP A 180 13.03 -4.61 11.96
N ASP A 181 13.06 -4.28 13.26
CA ASP A 181 12.26 -4.98 14.26
C ASP A 181 10.75 -4.78 14.00
N THR A 182 10.34 -3.53 13.78
CA THR A 182 8.94 -3.19 13.44
C THR A 182 8.53 -3.76 12.08
N ALA A 183 9.44 -3.76 11.10
CA ALA A 183 9.19 -4.37 9.80
C ALA A 183 8.96 -5.89 9.91
N LEU A 184 9.71 -6.57 10.78
CA LEU A 184 9.54 -8.01 11.03
C LEU A 184 8.19 -8.31 11.70
N GLU A 185 7.75 -7.48 12.65
CA GLU A 185 6.42 -7.60 13.25
C GLU A 185 5.30 -7.42 12.21
N GLU A 186 5.42 -6.43 11.33
CA GLU A 186 4.46 -6.22 10.23
C GLU A 186 4.46 -7.37 9.23
N LEU A 187 5.64 -7.91 8.88
CA LEU A 187 5.76 -9.05 7.98
C LEU A 187 5.04 -10.28 8.53
N ASN A 188 5.22 -10.58 9.82
CA ASN A 188 4.54 -11.70 10.46
C ASN A 188 3.02 -11.48 10.47
N THR A 189 2.56 -10.27 10.80
CA THR A 189 1.14 -9.93 10.80
C THR A 189 0.53 -10.07 9.40
N LEU A 190 1.26 -9.62 8.37
CA LEU A 190 0.84 -9.68 6.99
C LEU A 190 0.79 -11.13 6.46
N ARG A 191 1.78 -11.96 6.83
CA ARG A 191 1.76 -13.40 6.55
C ARG A 191 0.50 -14.05 7.13
N ASP A 192 0.25 -13.84 8.41
CA ASP A 192 -0.90 -14.45 9.10
C ASP A 192 -2.24 -13.97 8.48
N LEU A 193 -2.30 -12.70 8.05
CA LEU A 193 -3.44 -12.14 7.33
C LEU A 193 -3.64 -12.76 5.94
N ILE A 194 -2.57 -13.04 5.19
CA ILE A 194 -2.65 -13.70 3.87
C ILE A 194 -3.04 -15.17 4.01
N ASP A 195 -2.45 -15.88 4.97
CA ASP A 195 -2.70 -17.31 5.20
C ASP A 195 -4.15 -17.56 5.64
N SER A 196 -4.68 -16.71 6.52
CA SER A 196 -6.08 -16.78 6.95
C SER A 196 -7.05 -16.50 5.80
N ARG A 197 -6.76 -15.54 4.92
CA ARG A 197 -7.57 -15.22 3.74
C ARG A 197 -7.59 -16.35 2.72
N SER A 198 -6.42 -16.95 2.48
CA SER A 198 -6.25 -18.09 1.57
C SER A 198 -7.02 -19.30 2.07
N SER A 199 -6.94 -19.59 3.37
CA SER A 199 -7.69 -20.67 4.01
C SER A 199 -9.20 -20.47 3.90
N ALA A 200 -9.70 -19.25 4.13
CA ALA A 200 -11.11 -18.91 3.97
C ALA A 200 -11.58 -19.06 2.51
N SER A 201 -10.75 -18.67 1.53
CA SER A 201 -11.06 -18.81 0.11
C SER A 201 -11.15 -20.28 -0.32
N ILE A 202 -10.25 -21.14 0.19
CA ILE A 202 -10.26 -22.58 -0.08
C ILE A 202 -11.51 -23.23 0.52
N LEU A 203 -11.87 -22.88 1.76
CA LEU A 203 -13.09 -23.37 2.42
C LEU A 203 -14.36 -22.92 1.69
N ALA A 204 -14.41 -21.66 1.22
CA ALA A 204 -15.53 -21.16 0.43
C ALA A 204 -15.66 -21.89 -0.92
N ALA A 205 -14.54 -22.15 -1.61
CA ALA A 205 -14.52 -22.92 -2.84
C ALA A 205 -14.95 -24.39 -2.63
N ALA A 206 -14.51 -25.01 -1.54
CA ALA A 206 -14.92 -26.37 -1.18
C ALA A 206 -16.41 -26.47 -0.83
N ALA A 207 -16.94 -25.50 -0.09
CA ALA A 207 -18.37 -25.42 0.24
C ALA A 207 -19.24 -25.19 -1.01
N ALA A 208 -18.79 -24.34 -1.94
CA ALA A 208 -19.45 -24.12 -3.23
C ALA A 208 -19.42 -25.37 -4.12
N ALA A 209 -18.32 -26.14 -4.11
CA ALA A 209 -18.23 -27.40 -4.83
C ALA A 209 -19.14 -28.49 -4.23
N ALA A 210 -19.27 -28.54 -2.90
CA ALA A 210 -20.14 -29.49 -2.21
C ALA A 210 -21.65 -29.19 -2.41
N SER A 211 -22.03 -27.91 -2.47
CA SER A 211 -23.42 -27.53 -2.77
C SER A 211 -23.78 -27.77 -4.24
N ALA A 212 -22.82 -27.60 -5.15
CA ALA A 212 -23.00 -27.95 -6.56
C ALA A 212 -23.15 -29.47 -6.80
N SER A 213 -22.46 -30.31 -6.02
CA SER A 213 -22.59 -31.77 -6.14
C SER A 213 -23.88 -32.31 -5.51
N GLY A 214 -24.34 -31.73 -4.40
CA GLY A 214 -25.60 -32.11 -3.75
C GLY A 214 -26.84 -31.78 -4.59
N ALA A 215 -26.81 -30.70 -5.38
CA ALA A 215 -27.91 -30.33 -6.28
C ALA A 215 -28.02 -31.25 -7.52
N ALA A 216 -26.96 -31.98 -7.87
CA ALA A 216 -26.98 -32.92 -8.99
C ALA A 216 -27.57 -34.29 -8.60
N THR A 217 -27.48 -34.69 -7.33
CA THR A 217 -28.00 -35.97 -6.82
C THR A 217 -29.51 -35.96 -6.54
N ASP A 218 -30.14 -34.80 -6.39
CA ASP A 218 -31.57 -34.67 -6.05
C ASP A 218 -32.50 -34.64 -7.29
N LYS A 219 -31.96 -34.84 -8.51
CA LYS A 219 -32.73 -34.95 -9.76
C LYS A 219 -32.88 -36.37 -10.30
N THR A 220 -32.46 -37.38 -9.55
CA THR A 220 -32.60 -38.78 -9.95
C THR A 220 -33.29 -39.59 -8.85
N GLU A 221 -34.61 -39.46 -8.74
CA GLU A 221 -35.44 -40.48 -8.10
C GLU A 221 -36.41 -41.08 -9.14
N PRO A 222 -36.59 -42.42 -9.18
CA PRO A 222 -37.20 -43.11 -10.31
C PRO A 222 -38.71 -43.26 -10.12
N ALA A 223 -39.50 -42.83 -11.11
CA ALA A 223 -40.91 -43.18 -11.17
C ALA A 223 -41.07 -44.61 -11.71
N THR A 224 -41.38 -45.55 -10.82
CA THR A 224 -41.80 -46.92 -11.13
C THR A 224 -43.30 -46.99 -11.44
N HIS A 225 -43.64 -47.84 -12.42
CA HIS A 225 -44.90 -48.57 -12.66
C HIS A 225 -46.23 -47.84 -12.92
N ALA A 226 -46.86 -48.14 -14.08
CA ALA A 226 -48.08 -48.97 -14.16
C ALA A 226 -48.50 -49.21 -15.63
N ALA A 227 -48.78 -50.47 -15.97
CA ALA A 227 -49.49 -50.91 -17.19
C ALA A 227 -51.02 -50.67 -17.03
N PRO A 228 -51.85 -50.84 -18.08
CA PRO A 228 -52.04 -52.10 -18.80
C PRO A 228 -51.79 -52.03 -20.32
#